data_AF-A0A5C7IYT8-F1
#
_entry.id   AF-A0A5C7IYT8-F1
#
_cell.length_a   1.000
_cell.length_b   1.000
_cell.length_c   1.000
_cell.angle_alpha   90.00
_cell.angle_beta   90.00
_cell.angle_gamma   90.00
#
_symmetry.space_group_name_H-M   'P 1'
#
loop_
_entity.id
_entity.type
_entity.pdbx_description
1 polymer ?
#
loop_
_entity_poly.entity_id
_entity_poly.type
_entity_poly.pdbx_seq_one_letter_code
_entity_poly.pdbx_strand_id
1 'polypeptide(L)'
;MLSSSVNIAIPNTLLPAKPSPTSFWSDEAFRRPFSLRRLRVRAAGSASGVAFKEEEERGLSSGDAGDSPEYDVPPTLRRELMPKHVAVIMDGNVRWARQRGLPSGAGHEAGVKSLRQLVEICCRWGIKVLTVFAFSYDNWIRPQVEVEFLMSLFERVIKSEIESFKREGIRISVIGDSTKLPPSLQQLIHDAEESTKENSKFQFIVAVSYSGKYDLVQACKSVAQKAKEGVIELGDINESLIEQELETNCTEYPYPDLLIRTSGEFRVSNFLLWQLAYTEFFFVQTLWPDFGIEDFTEALTSFQQRQRRYGGRKP
;
A
#
# COMPACT_ATOMS: atom_id res chain seq x y z
N MET A 1 20.92 40.84 51.30
CA MET A 1 20.56 41.79 50.21
C MET A 1 19.53 41.10 49.33
N LEU A 2 18.32 41.65 49.30
CA LEU A 2 17.21 41.21 48.47
C LEU A 2 17.51 41.57 47.00
N SER A 3 17.28 40.63 46.08
CA SER A 3 17.12 40.95 44.66
C SER A 3 15.84 40.29 44.17
N SER A 4 14.83 41.14 44.08
CA SER A 4 13.53 40.97 43.46
C SER A 4 13.65 40.77 41.95
N SER A 5 12.96 39.77 41.40
CA SER A 5 12.66 39.71 39.97
C SER A 5 11.14 39.70 39.77
N VAL A 6 10.73 40.61 38.90
CA VAL A 6 9.40 41.17 38.73
C VAL A 6 8.51 40.26 37.89
N ASN A 7 7.29 40.02 38.35
CA ASN A 7 6.21 39.45 37.54
C ASN A 7 5.67 40.53 36.59
N ILE A 8 5.91 40.38 35.29
CA ILE A 8 5.30 41.21 34.25
C ILE A 8 4.14 40.43 33.63
N ALA A 9 2.92 40.87 33.92
CA ALA A 9 1.71 40.45 33.23
C ALA A 9 1.65 41.16 31.86
N ILE A 10 1.55 40.39 30.78
CA ILE A 10 1.31 40.92 29.43
C ILE A 10 -0.20 40.82 29.13
N PRO A 11 -0.86 41.91 28.69
CA PRO A 11 -2.29 41.93 28.46
C PRO A 11 -2.68 41.21 27.15
N ASN A 12 -3.76 40.44 27.25
CA ASN A 12 -4.52 39.85 26.14
C ASN A 12 -4.83 40.90 25.07
N THR A 13 -4.30 40.73 23.86
CA THR A 13 -4.83 41.39 22.66
C THR A 13 -4.71 40.49 21.44
N LEU A 14 -5.89 40.18 20.87
CA LEU A 14 -6.16 39.82 19.47
C LEU A 14 -5.50 38.54 18.92
N LEU A 15 -6.07 37.39 19.30
CA LEU A 15 -6.01 36.17 18.49
C LEU A 15 -6.90 36.35 17.25
N PRO A 16 -6.43 36.11 16.02
CA PRO A 16 -7.32 35.99 14.88
C PRO A 16 -8.26 34.79 15.09
N ALA A 17 -9.52 34.96 14.71
CA ALA A 17 -10.57 33.97 14.86
C ALA A 17 -10.14 32.60 14.32
N LYS A 18 -10.38 31.53 15.10
CA LYS A 18 -10.24 30.14 14.64
C LYS A 18 -11.13 29.96 13.39
N PRO A 19 -10.62 29.45 12.26
CA PRO A 19 -11.52 29.05 11.18
C PRO A 19 -12.38 27.89 11.66
N SER A 20 -13.68 27.98 11.37
CA SER A 20 -14.66 26.91 11.58
C SER A 20 -14.27 25.67 10.77
N PRO A 21 -14.53 24.44 11.27
CA PRO A 21 -14.24 23.22 10.54
C PRO A 21 -15.35 22.98 9.51
N THR A 22 -15.31 23.73 8.42
CA THR A 22 -16.16 23.47 7.25
C THR A 22 -15.29 22.83 6.18
N SER A 23 -15.49 21.52 5.99
CA SER A 23 -15.15 20.67 4.84
C SER A 23 -14.22 21.31 3.80
N PHE A 24 -12.91 21.15 3.98
CA PHE A 24 -11.92 21.58 2.99
C PHE A 24 -11.80 20.62 1.79
N TRP A 25 -12.49 19.48 1.83
CA TRP A 25 -12.67 18.56 0.71
C TRP A 25 -14.13 18.13 0.66
N SER A 26 -14.78 18.28 -0.50
CA SER A 26 -16.03 17.57 -0.77
C SER A 26 -15.74 16.06 -0.77
N ASP A 27 -16.72 15.25 -0.34
CA ASP A 27 -16.74 13.78 -0.45
C ASP A 27 -16.35 13.24 -1.84
N GLU A 28 -16.35 14.11 -2.85
CA GLU A 28 -16.09 13.82 -4.25
C GLU A 28 -14.71 13.18 -4.49
N ALA A 29 -13.68 13.52 -3.70
CA ALA A 29 -12.36 12.89 -3.79
C ALA A 29 -12.31 11.43 -3.29
N PHE A 30 -13.33 11.00 -2.52
CA PHE A 30 -13.50 9.62 -2.05
C PHE A 30 -14.53 8.83 -2.88
N ARG A 31 -15.34 9.49 -3.72
CA ARG A 31 -16.46 8.86 -4.43
C ARG A 31 -16.07 7.99 -5.62
N ARG A 32 -14.83 8.05 -6.10
CA ARG A 32 -14.40 7.26 -7.26
C ARG A 32 -13.67 6.01 -6.79
N PRO A 33 -14.31 4.83 -6.86
CA PRO A 33 -13.64 3.58 -6.59
C PRO A 33 -12.54 3.34 -7.62
N PHE A 34 -11.57 2.49 -7.28
CA PHE A 34 -10.60 1.95 -8.22
C PHE A 34 -11.31 1.44 -9.49
N SER A 35 -10.68 1.56 -10.66
CA SER A 35 -11.26 1.07 -11.91
C SER A 35 -10.18 0.84 -12.95
N LEU A 36 -9.94 -0.41 -13.33
CA LEU A 36 -9.07 -0.72 -14.47
C LEU A 36 -9.78 -0.51 -15.81
N ARG A 37 -11.11 -0.29 -15.85
CA ARG A 37 -11.97 -0.20 -17.05
C ARG A 37 -11.62 0.88 -18.11
N ARG A 38 -10.46 1.54 -18.04
CA ARG A 38 -9.86 2.19 -19.22
C ARG A 38 -9.27 1.18 -20.22
N LEU A 39 -9.28 -0.11 -19.89
CA LEU A 39 -8.82 -1.26 -20.69
C LEU A 39 -9.54 -1.41 -22.05
N ARG A 40 -8.83 -1.12 -23.15
CA ARG A 40 -8.97 -1.89 -24.40
C ARG A 40 -7.65 -1.93 -25.17
N VAL A 41 -6.75 -2.81 -24.74
CA VAL A 41 -5.60 -3.21 -25.54
C VAL A 41 -6.09 -3.77 -26.88
N ARG A 42 -5.81 -3.07 -27.99
CA ARG A 42 -5.98 -3.63 -29.33
C ARG A 42 -5.10 -4.87 -29.45
N ALA A 43 -5.70 -6.04 -29.48
CA ALA A 43 -5.06 -7.23 -30.02
C ALA A 43 -4.82 -6.99 -31.52
N ALA A 44 -3.56 -7.03 -31.95
CA ALA A 44 -3.20 -7.02 -33.35
C ALA A 44 -3.64 -8.36 -33.99
N GLY A 45 -4.72 -8.31 -34.77
CA GLY A 45 -5.18 -9.41 -35.62
C GLY A 45 -5.00 -9.05 -37.10
N SER A 46 -4.32 -9.92 -37.83
CA SER A 46 -3.98 -9.82 -39.25
C SER A 46 -5.16 -10.05 -40.22
N ALA A 47 -5.24 -9.18 -41.23
CA ALA A 47 -5.76 -9.31 -42.62
C ALA A 47 -6.97 -10.22 -42.96
N SER A 48 -8.02 -9.64 -43.55
CA SER A 48 -8.36 -9.71 -45.00
C SER A 48 -9.74 -9.06 -45.25
N GLY A 49 -9.90 -8.39 -46.40
CA GLY A 49 -10.99 -7.44 -46.64
C GLY A 49 -12.27 -8.02 -47.24
N VAL A 50 -13.32 -7.21 -47.29
CA VAL A 50 -14.19 -6.90 -48.44
C VAL A 50 -14.91 -5.58 -48.12
N ALA A 51 -15.02 -4.69 -49.11
CA ALA A 51 -15.71 -3.40 -49.04
C ALA A 51 -17.22 -3.52 -49.26
N PHE A 52 -18.01 -2.76 -48.49
CA PHE A 52 -19.34 -2.28 -48.89
C PHE A 52 -19.53 -0.85 -48.35
N LYS A 53 -20.08 0.02 -49.21
CA LYS A 53 -20.45 1.43 -48.95
C LYS A 53 -21.97 1.55 -48.70
N GLU A 54 -22.33 2.65 -48.03
CA GLU A 54 -23.67 3.28 -47.79
C GLU A 54 -24.03 3.27 -46.30
N GLU A 55 -24.56 4.31 -45.65
CA GLU A 55 -24.68 5.77 -45.85
C GLU A 55 -25.00 6.36 -44.44
N GLU A 56 -24.81 7.68 -44.25
CA GLU A 56 -24.90 8.40 -42.97
C GLU A 56 -26.29 8.35 -42.26
N GLU A 57 -26.30 8.04 -40.96
CA GLU A 57 -27.18 8.70 -39.99
C GLU A 57 -26.37 9.14 -38.76
N ARG A 58 -26.28 10.46 -38.57
CA ARG A 58 -25.65 11.10 -37.41
C ARG A 58 -26.67 11.22 -36.29
N GLY A 59 -26.32 10.72 -35.10
CA GLY A 59 -27.08 11.03 -33.89
C GLY A 59 -26.53 10.38 -32.62
N LEU A 60 -25.59 11.07 -31.98
CA LEU A 60 -25.14 10.90 -30.58
C LEU A 60 -24.28 9.65 -30.28
N SER A 61 -23.02 9.67 -30.72
CA SER A 61 -21.99 8.81 -30.13
C SER A 61 -21.64 9.27 -28.72
N SER A 62 -21.94 8.44 -27.73
CA SER A 62 -21.30 8.49 -26.41
C SER A 62 -19.79 8.43 -26.58
N GLY A 63 -19.09 9.45 -26.12
CA GLY A 63 -17.63 9.56 -26.21
C GLY A 63 -16.94 8.33 -25.61
N ASP A 64 -16.25 7.60 -26.49
CA ASP A 64 -15.33 6.53 -26.16
C ASP A 64 -14.14 7.15 -25.40
N ALA A 65 -14.12 6.97 -24.07
CA ALA A 65 -13.02 7.42 -23.22
C ALA A 65 -11.86 6.42 -23.36
N GLY A 66 -10.99 6.69 -24.35
CA GLY A 66 -9.86 5.85 -24.73
C GLY A 66 -8.80 5.65 -23.64
N ASP A 67 -8.02 4.58 -23.84
CA ASP A 67 -6.78 4.22 -23.12
C ASP A 67 -5.90 5.46 -22.89
N SER A 68 -5.63 5.81 -21.63
CA SER A 68 -4.69 6.88 -21.31
C SER A 68 -3.25 6.33 -21.35
N PRO A 69 -2.38 6.83 -22.26
CA PRO A 69 -0.99 6.36 -22.43
C PRO A 69 -0.09 6.65 -21.23
N GLU A 70 -0.55 7.47 -20.27
CA GLU A 70 0.18 7.88 -19.06
C GLU A 70 0.54 6.70 -18.13
N TYR A 71 -0.11 5.56 -18.26
CA TYR A 71 0.06 4.40 -17.36
C TYR A 71 0.63 3.16 -18.07
N ASP A 72 1.15 3.31 -19.29
CA ASP A 72 1.88 2.24 -19.94
C ASP A 72 3.25 2.06 -19.31
N VAL A 73 3.80 0.84 -19.43
CA VAL A 73 5.16 0.54 -18.92
C VAL A 73 6.15 1.44 -19.68
N PRO A 74 6.91 2.30 -18.99
CA PRO A 74 7.89 3.16 -19.63
C PRO A 74 8.88 2.35 -20.49
N PRO A 75 9.30 2.85 -21.66
CA PRO A 75 10.25 2.13 -22.54
C PRO A 75 11.59 1.79 -21.88
N THR A 76 11.94 2.48 -20.79
CA THR A 76 13.14 2.23 -19.99
C THR A 76 13.03 0.99 -19.11
N LEU A 77 11.82 0.47 -18.89
CA LEU A 77 11.55 -0.70 -18.07
C LEU A 77 11.24 -1.93 -18.92
N ARG A 78 11.77 -3.07 -18.51
CA ARG A 78 11.51 -4.37 -19.12
C ARG A 78 10.47 -5.14 -18.31
N ARG A 79 9.37 -5.57 -18.94
CA ARG A 79 8.26 -6.26 -18.24
C ARG A 79 8.71 -7.59 -17.64
N GLU A 80 9.57 -8.31 -18.32
CA GLU A 80 10.11 -9.60 -17.91
C GLU A 80 11.04 -9.53 -16.69
N LEU A 81 11.50 -8.32 -16.32
CA LEU A 81 12.33 -8.06 -15.15
C LEU A 81 11.57 -7.37 -14.02
N MET A 82 10.25 -7.27 -14.10
CA MET A 82 9.48 -6.67 -13.01
C MET A 82 9.62 -7.50 -11.72
N PRO A 83 9.73 -6.84 -10.54
CA PRO A 83 9.60 -7.54 -9.28
C PRO A 83 8.24 -8.20 -9.21
N LYS A 84 8.18 -9.44 -8.73
CA LYS A 84 6.92 -10.13 -8.47
C LYS A 84 6.24 -9.53 -7.25
N HIS A 85 7.03 -9.16 -6.25
CA HIS A 85 6.53 -8.57 -5.00
C HIS A 85 7.25 -7.26 -4.67
N VAL A 86 6.47 -6.20 -4.53
CA VAL A 86 6.93 -4.90 -4.02
C VAL A 86 6.37 -4.67 -2.62
N ALA A 87 7.23 -4.28 -1.68
CA ALA A 87 6.84 -3.82 -0.36
C ALA A 87 7.07 -2.29 -0.25
N VAL A 88 6.17 -1.56 0.40
CA VAL A 88 6.26 -0.10 0.53
C VAL A 88 6.03 0.39 1.95
N ILE A 89 6.96 1.18 2.47
CA ILE A 89 6.81 1.94 3.70
C ILE A 89 6.39 3.37 3.32
N MET A 90 5.10 3.66 3.49
CA MET A 90 4.42 4.90 3.08
C MET A 90 4.64 6.05 4.09
N ASP A 91 5.90 6.44 4.28
CA ASP A 91 6.31 7.47 5.24
C ASP A 91 6.17 8.90 4.66
N GLY A 92 5.97 9.88 5.55
CA GLY A 92 5.95 11.31 5.17
C GLY A 92 4.57 11.97 5.16
N ASN A 93 3.47 11.25 5.39
CA ASN A 93 2.10 11.79 5.39
C ASN A 93 1.93 13.05 6.27
N VAL A 94 2.27 12.95 7.55
CA VAL A 94 2.14 14.08 8.51
C VAL A 94 3.11 15.22 8.18
N ARG A 95 4.33 14.89 7.73
CA ARG A 95 5.32 15.89 7.29
C ARG A 95 4.80 16.70 6.09
N TRP A 96 4.18 16.02 5.14
CA TRP A 96 3.60 16.62 3.94
C TRP A 96 2.49 17.61 4.28
N ALA A 97 1.59 17.23 5.19
CA ALA A 97 0.51 18.11 5.65
C ALA A 97 1.07 19.34 6.38
N ARG A 98 2.03 19.12 7.30
CA ARG A 98 2.66 20.19 8.07
C ARG A 98 3.36 21.22 7.19
N GLN A 99 4.10 20.78 6.15
CA GLN A 99 4.76 21.67 5.20
C GLN A 99 3.79 22.58 4.43
N ARG A 100 2.53 22.19 4.34
CA ARG A 100 1.45 22.92 3.64
C ARG A 100 0.49 23.64 4.59
N GLY A 101 0.80 23.66 5.89
CA GLY A 101 -0.09 24.27 6.91
C GLY A 101 -1.42 23.54 7.10
N LEU A 102 -1.49 22.25 6.73
CA LEU A 102 -2.70 21.43 6.78
C LEU A 102 -2.73 20.54 8.05
N PRO A 103 -3.93 20.13 8.52
CA PRO A 103 -4.05 19.12 9.58
C PRO A 103 -3.44 17.78 9.18
N SER A 104 -2.90 17.02 10.14
CA SER A 104 -2.25 15.72 9.90
C SER A 104 -3.10 14.75 9.08
N GLY A 105 -4.41 14.71 9.33
CA GLY A 105 -5.35 13.85 8.61
C GLY A 105 -5.36 14.09 7.10
N ALA A 106 -5.21 15.34 6.65
CA ALA A 106 -5.18 15.68 5.23
C ALA A 106 -4.00 15.04 4.50
N GLY A 107 -2.87 14.83 5.19
CA GLY A 107 -1.72 14.11 4.64
C GLY A 107 -2.02 12.64 4.39
N HIS A 108 -2.69 11.98 5.33
CA HIS A 108 -3.10 10.58 5.16
C HIS A 108 -4.14 10.42 4.05
N GLU A 109 -5.10 11.33 3.94
CA GLU A 109 -6.09 11.32 2.86
C GLU A 109 -5.45 11.53 1.48
N ALA A 110 -4.46 12.42 1.38
CA ALA A 110 -3.67 12.57 0.17
C ALA A 110 -2.86 11.29 -0.13
N GLY A 111 -2.29 10.65 0.88
CA GLY A 111 -1.60 9.37 0.76
C GLY A 111 -2.48 8.22 0.25
N VAL A 112 -3.79 8.22 0.51
CA VAL A 112 -4.73 7.24 -0.06
C VAL A 112 -4.82 7.39 -1.59
N LYS A 113 -4.70 8.62 -2.12
CA LYS A 113 -4.71 8.86 -3.57
C LYS A 113 -3.46 8.26 -4.23
N SER A 114 -2.28 8.50 -3.66
CA SER A 114 -1.02 7.90 -4.15
C SER A 114 -1.05 6.37 -4.07
N LEU A 115 -1.65 5.81 -3.00
CA LEU A 115 -1.83 4.35 -2.86
C LEU A 115 -2.68 3.77 -3.99
N ARG A 116 -3.82 4.39 -4.30
CA ARG A 116 -4.71 3.96 -5.40
C ARG A 116 -3.97 3.95 -6.74
N GLN A 117 -3.22 5.01 -7.03
CA GLN A 117 -2.41 5.10 -8.24
C GLN A 117 -1.34 3.99 -8.28
N LEU A 118 -0.65 3.73 -7.18
CA LEU A 118 0.36 2.67 -7.12
C LEU A 118 -0.25 1.28 -7.34
N VAL A 119 -1.41 0.98 -6.74
CA VAL A 119 -2.13 -0.28 -6.97
C VAL A 119 -2.47 -0.44 -8.46
N GLU A 120 -2.93 0.63 -9.12
CA GLU A 120 -3.29 0.62 -10.55
C GLU A 120 -2.07 0.33 -11.41
N ILE A 121 -0.97 1.03 -11.15
CA ILE A 121 0.29 0.88 -11.86
C ILE A 121 0.83 -0.54 -11.68
N CYS A 122 0.87 -1.06 -10.45
CA CYS A 122 1.32 -2.43 -10.18
C CYS A 122 0.51 -3.48 -10.96
N CYS A 123 -0.82 -3.35 -10.96
CA CYS A 123 -1.70 -4.23 -11.74
C CYS A 123 -1.38 -4.16 -13.23
N ARG A 124 -1.23 -2.95 -13.80
CA ARG A 124 -0.96 -2.73 -15.23
C ARG A 124 0.42 -3.22 -15.66
N TRP A 125 1.42 -3.06 -14.80
CA TRP A 125 2.81 -3.35 -15.12
C TRP A 125 3.19 -4.81 -14.85
N GLY A 126 2.25 -5.61 -14.34
CA GLY A 126 2.40 -7.06 -14.19
C GLY A 126 3.06 -7.49 -12.88
N ILE A 127 3.19 -6.57 -11.91
CA ILE A 127 3.61 -6.88 -10.54
C ILE A 127 2.50 -7.73 -9.90
N LYS A 128 2.87 -8.79 -9.16
CA LYS A 128 1.91 -9.77 -8.63
C LYS A 128 1.41 -9.43 -7.24
N VAL A 129 2.29 -8.88 -6.41
CA VAL A 129 2.00 -8.58 -5.01
C VAL A 129 2.48 -7.18 -4.66
N LEU A 130 1.63 -6.41 -3.98
CA LEU A 130 2.02 -5.18 -3.31
C LEU A 130 1.70 -5.31 -1.82
N THR A 131 2.70 -5.20 -0.96
CA THR A 131 2.50 -5.09 0.49
C THR A 131 2.77 -3.67 0.95
N VAL A 132 1.84 -3.05 1.66
CA VAL A 132 2.03 -1.69 2.19
C VAL A 132 2.02 -1.67 3.71
N PHE A 133 2.93 -0.90 4.30
CA PHE A 133 2.98 -0.71 5.74
C PHE A 133 2.04 0.44 6.15
N ALA A 134 0.79 0.08 6.45
CA ALA A 134 -0.26 1.06 6.72
C ALA A 134 -0.27 1.54 8.18
N PHE A 135 -0.05 0.63 9.14
CA PHE A 135 0.01 0.97 10.56
C PHE A 135 0.89 -0.03 11.31
N SER A 136 1.98 0.43 11.95
CA SER A 136 2.86 -0.47 12.71
C SER A 136 2.30 -0.79 14.09
N TYR A 137 2.67 -1.93 14.67
CA TYR A 137 2.39 -2.26 16.07
C TYR A 137 2.88 -1.17 17.04
N ASP A 138 4.02 -0.54 16.75
CA ASP A 138 4.57 0.54 17.58
C ASP A 138 3.78 1.86 17.46
N ASN A 139 2.82 1.98 16.53
CA ASN A 139 2.03 3.21 16.34
C ASN A 139 0.86 3.32 17.32
N TRP A 140 0.55 2.29 18.10
CA TRP A 140 -0.45 2.39 19.17
C TRP A 140 -0.07 3.38 20.28
N ILE A 141 1.21 3.76 20.39
CA ILE A 141 1.67 4.77 21.36
C ILE A 141 1.35 6.22 20.95
N ARG A 142 0.86 6.42 19.72
CA ARG A 142 0.51 7.75 19.20
C ARG A 142 -0.74 8.31 19.92
N PRO A 143 -1.02 9.62 19.81
CA PRO A 143 -2.21 10.21 20.39
C PRO A 143 -3.49 9.48 19.93
N GLN A 144 -4.39 9.19 20.88
CA GLN A 144 -5.61 8.41 20.63
C GLN A 144 -6.44 8.96 19.47
N VAL A 145 -6.58 10.28 19.38
CA VAL A 145 -7.32 10.95 18.28
C VAL A 145 -6.72 10.63 16.90
N GLU A 146 -5.40 10.51 16.80
CA GLU A 146 -4.73 10.13 15.54
C GLU A 146 -5.01 8.66 15.21
N VAL A 147 -4.94 7.78 16.21
CA VAL A 147 -5.21 6.34 16.03
C VAL A 147 -6.66 6.12 15.59
N GLU A 148 -7.63 6.74 16.25
CA GLU A 148 -9.06 6.66 15.91
C GLU A 148 -9.35 7.17 14.49
N PHE A 149 -8.70 8.27 14.11
CA PHE A 149 -8.78 8.80 12.74
C PHE A 149 -8.27 7.78 11.72
N LEU A 150 -7.13 7.13 11.97
CA LEU A 150 -6.54 6.14 11.06
C LEU A 150 -7.41 4.90 10.93
N MET A 151 -7.95 4.37 12.03
CA MET A 151 -8.88 3.23 11.99
C MET A 151 -10.13 3.57 11.17
N SER A 152 -10.69 4.76 11.39
CA SER A 152 -11.84 5.26 10.63
C SER A 152 -11.52 5.44 9.14
N LEU A 153 -10.29 5.89 8.81
CA LEU A 153 -9.83 6.03 7.44
C LEU A 153 -9.71 4.66 6.76
N PHE A 154 -9.13 3.66 7.42
CA PHE A 154 -9.06 2.30 6.89
C PHE A 154 -10.45 1.73 6.60
N GLU A 155 -11.39 1.91 7.53
CA GLU A 155 -12.77 1.45 7.35
C GLU A 155 -13.42 2.09 6.12
N ARG A 156 -13.28 3.41 5.94
CA ARG A 156 -13.80 4.13 4.76
C ARG A 156 -13.15 3.63 3.46
N VAL A 157 -11.83 3.47 3.45
CA VAL A 157 -11.09 3.06 2.25
C VAL A 157 -11.52 1.66 1.82
N ILE A 158 -11.52 0.68 2.73
CA ILE A 158 -11.92 -0.70 2.40
C ILE A 158 -13.36 -0.74 1.88
N LYS A 159 -14.30 -0.06 2.55
CA LYS A 159 -15.70 0.04 2.08
C LYS A 159 -15.82 0.64 0.67
N SER A 160 -15.01 1.65 0.36
CA SER A 160 -15.05 2.30 -0.96
C SER A 160 -14.43 1.46 -2.08
N GLU A 161 -13.46 0.59 -1.77
CA GLU A 161 -12.70 -0.14 -2.78
C GLU A 161 -13.15 -1.58 -3.02
N ILE A 162 -13.85 -2.21 -2.07
CA ILE A 162 -14.10 -3.67 -2.12
C ILE A 162 -14.82 -4.13 -3.39
N GLU A 163 -15.83 -3.41 -3.84
CA GLU A 163 -16.55 -3.73 -5.08
C GLU A 163 -15.66 -3.57 -6.31
N SER A 164 -14.67 -2.68 -6.24
CA SER A 164 -13.67 -2.60 -7.30
C SER A 164 -12.71 -3.77 -7.26
N PHE A 165 -12.18 -4.12 -6.08
CA PHE A 165 -11.27 -5.26 -5.95
C PHE A 165 -11.89 -6.55 -6.51
N LYS A 166 -13.16 -6.80 -6.21
CA LYS A 166 -13.94 -7.89 -6.79
C LYS A 166 -14.00 -7.85 -8.32
N ARG A 167 -14.36 -6.71 -8.90
CA ARG A 167 -14.46 -6.56 -10.37
C ARG A 167 -13.11 -6.70 -11.07
N GLU A 168 -12.06 -6.18 -10.45
CA GLU A 168 -10.74 -6.07 -11.05
C GLU A 168 -9.85 -7.28 -10.77
N GLY A 169 -10.34 -8.27 -10.02
CA GLY A 169 -9.60 -9.48 -9.70
C GLY A 169 -8.44 -9.24 -8.73
N ILE A 170 -8.58 -8.26 -7.83
CA ILE A 170 -7.63 -7.97 -6.76
C ILE A 170 -8.04 -8.75 -5.51
N ARG A 171 -7.14 -9.56 -4.98
CA ARG A 171 -7.28 -10.20 -3.67
C ARG A 171 -6.67 -9.30 -2.60
N ILE A 172 -7.48 -8.87 -1.63
CA ILE A 172 -6.94 -8.15 -0.47
C ILE A 172 -6.61 -9.15 0.65
N SER A 173 -5.53 -8.89 1.37
CA SER A 173 -5.19 -9.59 2.61
C SER A 173 -4.67 -8.59 3.63
N VAL A 174 -4.97 -8.78 4.91
CA VAL A 174 -4.49 -7.94 6.00
C VAL A 174 -3.62 -8.76 6.93
N ILE A 175 -2.43 -8.25 7.22
CA ILE A 175 -1.49 -8.87 8.17
C ILE A 175 -1.25 -7.94 9.37
N GLY A 176 -1.02 -8.52 10.53
CA GLY A 176 -0.77 -7.91 11.82
C GLY A 176 -1.81 -8.29 12.87
N ASP A 177 -1.68 -7.67 14.05
CA ASP A 177 -2.54 -7.97 15.19
C ASP A 177 -3.95 -7.36 15.03
N SER A 178 -4.84 -8.08 14.36
CA SER A 178 -6.22 -7.68 14.10
C SER A 178 -7.06 -7.53 15.38
N THR A 179 -6.67 -8.23 16.46
CA THR A 179 -7.40 -8.20 17.75
C THR A 179 -7.42 -6.82 18.40
N LYS A 180 -6.46 -5.96 18.04
CA LYS A 180 -6.37 -4.57 18.51
C LYS A 180 -7.25 -3.59 17.72
N LEU A 181 -7.76 -4.00 16.56
CA LEU A 181 -8.58 -3.15 15.71
C LEU A 181 -10.01 -3.04 16.26
N PRO A 182 -10.74 -1.96 15.96
CA PRO A 182 -12.17 -1.88 16.29
C PRO A 182 -12.94 -3.09 15.72
N PRO A 183 -13.93 -3.65 16.44
CA PRO A 183 -14.69 -4.81 15.95
C PRO A 183 -15.36 -4.60 14.59
N SER A 184 -15.82 -3.37 14.30
CA SER A 184 -16.37 -3.01 12.98
C SER A 184 -15.35 -3.20 11.86
N LEU A 185 -14.10 -2.80 12.10
CA LEU A 185 -13.00 -2.93 11.15
C LEU A 185 -12.55 -4.38 11.02
N GLN A 186 -12.52 -5.16 12.11
CA GLN A 186 -12.23 -6.60 12.06
C GLN A 186 -13.23 -7.33 11.15
N GLN A 187 -14.54 -7.11 11.35
CA GLN A 187 -15.57 -7.73 10.51
C GLN A 187 -15.44 -7.30 9.04
N LEU A 188 -15.21 -6.01 8.80
CA LEU A 188 -15.05 -5.49 7.45
C LEU A 188 -13.83 -6.10 6.73
N ILE A 189 -12.71 -6.27 7.44
CA ILE A 189 -11.52 -6.92 6.90
C ILE A 189 -11.84 -8.37 6.52
N HIS A 190 -12.44 -9.13 7.45
CA HIS A 190 -12.84 -10.50 7.19
C HIS A 190 -13.74 -10.62 5.94
N ASP A 191 -14.77 -9.78 5.84
CA ASP A 191 -15.70 -9.80 4.70
C ASP A 191 -15.00 -9.42 3.39
N ALA A 192 -14.04 -8.50 3.45
CA ALA A 192 -13.25 -8.08 2.29
C ALA A 192 -12.29 -9.18 1.80
N GLU A 193 -11.61 -9.87 2.72
CA GLU A 193 -10.74 -11.01 2.40
C GLU A 193 -11.55 -12.17 1.82
N GLU A 194 -12.65 -12.54 2.47
CA GLU A 194 -13.50 -13.66 2.03
C GLU A 194 -14.13 -13.38 0.65
N SER A 195 -14.63 -12.16 0.42
CA SER A 195 -15.26 -11.81 -0.86
C SER A 195 -14.27 -11.64 -2.02
N THR A 196 -12.96 -11.58 -1.74
CA THR A 196 -11.91 -11.46 -2.76
C THR A 196 -10.95 -12.64 -2.79
N LYS A 197 -11.17 -13.69 -1.98
CA LYS A 197 -10.22 -14.81 -1.84
C LYS A 197 -9.92 -15.57 -3.14
N GLU A 198 -10.91 -15.67 -4.02
CA GLU A 198 -10.80 -16.35 -5.32
C GLU A 198 -10.16 -15.47 -6.41
N ASN A 199 -9.89 -14.20 -6.10
CA ASN A 199 -9.20 -13.31 -7.02
C ASN A 199 -7.72 -13.67 -7.11
N SER A 200 -7.18 -13.63 -8.33
CA SER A 200 -5.82 -14.11 -8.62
C SER A 200 -5.02 -13.21 -9.55
N LYS A 201 -5.58 -12.10 -10.04
CA LYS A 201 -4.84 -11.21 -10.96
C LYS A 201 -3.74 -10.42 -10.24
N PHE A 202 -4.02 -9.98 -9.03
CA PHE A 202 -3.13 -9.17 -8.20
C PHE A 202 -3.46 -9.38 -6.73
N GLN A 203 -2.43 -9.43 -5.87
CA GLN A 203 -2.62 -9.49 -4.43
C GLN A 203 -2.16 -8.20 -3.77
N PHE A 204 -3.07 -7.61 -3.00
CA PHE A 204 -2.82 -6.40 -2.23
C PHE A 204 -2.82 -6.72 -0.75
N ILE A 205 -1.66 -6.64 -0.11
CA ILE A 205 -1.47 -6.97 1.30
C ILE A 205 -1.31 -5.67 2.10
N VAL A 206 -2.14 -5.49 3.12
CA VAL A 206 -2.11 -4.31 3.98
C VAL A 206 -1.64 -4.71 5.36
N ALA A 207 -0.48 -4.20 5.78
CA ALA A 207 0.06 -4.46 7.11
C ALA A 207 -0.48 -3.43 8.11
N VAL A 208 -1.35 -3.87 9.02
CA VAL A 208 -2.07 -3.05 10.02
C VAL A 208 -1.83 -3.64 11.41
N SER A 209 -1.41 -2.81 12.36
CA SER A 209 -0.97 -3.30 13.68
C SER A 209 0.15 -4.35 13.55
N TYR A 210 0.97 -4.23 12.49
CA TYR A 210 1.97 -5.24 12.13
C TYR A 210 3.37 -4.91 12.66
N SER A 211 4.13 -5.96 12.96
CA SER A 211 5.55 -5.90 13.33
C SER A 211 6.18 -7.25 12.99
N GLY A 212 7.33 -7.26 12.32
CA GLY A 212 8.03 -8.50 11.96
C GLY A 212 8.49 -9.29 13.19
N LYS A 213 8.83 -8.60 14.28
CA LYS A 213 9.08 -9.26 15.57
C LYS A 213 7.82 -9.90 16.16
N TYR A 214 6.67 -9.24 16.04
CA TYR A 214 5.41 -9.79 16.52
C TYR A 214 5.03 -11.04 15.73
N ASP A 215 5.10 -10.95 14.40
CA ASP A 215 4.82 -12.02 13.44
C ASP A 215 5.67 -13.27 13.76
N LEU A 216 6.99 -13.11 13.91
CA LEU A 216 7.88 -14.19 14.33
C LEU A 216 7.52 -14.79 15.70
N VAL A 217 7.13 -13.96 16.67
CA VAL A 217 6.71 -14.47 17.98
C VAL A 217 5.41 -15.29 17.86
N GLN A 218 4.46 -14.89 17.02
CA GLN A 218 3.24 -15.68 16.80
C GLN A 218 3.56 -16.98 16.06
N ALA A 219 4.42 -16.94 15.04
CA ALA A 219 4.87 -18.13 14.33
C ALA A 219 5.52 -19.15 15.29
N CYS A 220 6.47 -18.70 16.13
CA CYS A 220 7.10 -19.56 17.13
C CYS A 220 6.09 -20.15 18.14
N LYS A 221 5.08 -19.37 18.57
CA LYS A 221 4.02 -19.87 19.45
C LYS A 221 3.17 -20.93 18.75
N SER A 222 2.83 -20.73 17.47
CA SER A 222 2.08 -21.70 16.68
C SER A 222 2.85 -23.02 16.55
N VAL A 223 4.13 -22.96 16.16
CA VAL A 223 5.01 -24.15 16.09
C VAL A 223 5.09 -24.86 17.44
N ALA A 224 5.34 -24.11 18.53
CA ALA A 224 5.43 -24.69 19.86
C ALA A 224 4.13 -25.38 20.30
N GLN A 225 2.96 -24.82 19.95
CA GLN A 225 1.66 -25.42 20.23
C GLN A 225 1.46 -26.71 19.43
N LYS A 226 1.79 -26.72 18.13
CA LYS A 226 1.73 -27.93 17.28
C LYS A 226 2.63 -29.04 17.80
N ALA A 227 3.84 -28.71 18.25
CA ALA A 227 4.76 -29.69 18.86
C ALA A 227 4.20 -30.25 20.17
N LYS A 228 3.61 -29.40 21.02
CA LYS A 228 2.97 -29.81 22.28
C LYS A 228 1.78 -30.74 22.06
N GLU A 229 1.02 -30.55 20.97
CA GLU A 229 -0.12 -31.37 20.57
C GLU A 229 0.30 -32.66 19.86
N GLY A 230 1.60 -32.86 19.58
CA GLY A 230 2.11 -34.02 18.86
C GLY A 230 1.81 -34.01 17.36
N VAL A 231 1.48 -32.84 16.79
CA VAL A 231 1.23 -32.66 15.35
C VAL A 231 2.56 -32.64 14.57
N ILE A 232 3.63 -32.18 15.20
CA ILE A 232 5.00 -32.12 14.65
C ILE A 232 6.00 -32.56 15.72
N GLU A 233 7.18 -32.99 15.29
CA GLU A 233 8.33 -33.28 16.15
C GLU A 233 9.41 -32.20 16.04
N LEU A 234 10.37 -32.18 16.96
CA LEU A 234 11.47 -31.20 16.95
C LEU A 234 12.27 -31.23 15.65
N GLY A 235 12.42 -32.42 15.04
CA GLY A 235 13.13 -32.60 13.77
C GLY A 235 12.42 -32.00 12.56
N ASP A 236 11.11 -31.73 12.65
CA ASP A 236 10.31 -31.14 11.57
C ASP A 236 10.49 -29.62 11.51
N ILE A 237 11.01 -28.99 12.57
CA ILE A 237 11.17 -27.54 12.66
C ILE A 237 12.33 -27.07 11.77
N ASN A 238 11.98 -26.37 10.70
CA ASN A 238 12.92 -25.78 9.74
C ASN A 238 12.38 -24.43 9.22
N GLU A 239 13.15 -23.76 8.37
CA GLU A 239 12.77 -22.45 7.80
C GLU A 239 11.42 -22.50 7.08
N SER A 240 11.15 -23.55 6.30
CA SER A 240 9.88 -23.71 5.57
C SER A 240 8.67 -23.84 6.52
N LEU A 241 8.82 -24.52 7.66
CA LEU A 241 7.75 -24.57 8.65
C LEU A 241 7.50 -23.19 9.27
N ILE A 242 8.55 -22.45 9.62
CA ILE A 242 8.41 -21.09 10.16
C ILE A 242 7.71 -20.19 9.14
N GLU A 243 8.08 -20.26 7.88
CA GLU A 243 7.44 -19.52 6.78
C GLU A 243 5.93 -19.79 6.66
N GLN A 244 5.51 -21.04 6.87
CA GLN A 244 4.10 -21.43 6.85
C GLN A 244 3.31 -20.88 8.05
N GLU A 245 3.97 -20.56 9.15
CA GLU A 245 3.33 -19.94 10.32
C GLU A 245 3.38 -18.41 10.33
N LEU A 246 4.17 -17.79 9.43
CA LEU A 246 4.18 -16.33 9.27
C LEU A 246 2.93 -15.85 8.54
N GLU A 247 2.47 -14.65 8.86
CA GLU A 247 1.25 -14.08 8.28
C GLU A 247 1.34 -13.82 6.76
N THR A 248 2.55 -13.79 6.20
CA THR A 248 2.80 -13.71 4.76
C THR A 248 2.54 -15.02 4.01
N ASN A 249 2.17 -16.11 4.69
CA ASN A 249 1.76 -17.36 4.05
C ASN A 249 0.50 -17.21 3.16
N CYS A 250 -0.18 -16.06 3.23
CA CYS A 250 -1.33 -15.73 2.42
C CYS A 250 -1.02 -15.51 0.93
N THR A 251 0.26 -15.45 0.53
CA THR A 251 0.69 -15.16 -0.85
C THR A 251 1.67 -16.19 -1.41
N GLU A 252 1.63 -16.37 -2.74
CA GLU A 252 2.62 -17.18 -3.49
C GLU A 252 4.02 -16.52 -3.50
N TYR A 253 4.09 -15.20 -3.35
CA TYR A 253 5.35 -14.44 -3.34
C TYR A 253 5.53 -13.77 -1.98
N PRO A 254 5.91 -14.51 -0.91
CA PRO A 254 6.01 -13.95 0.44
C PRO A 254 7.24 -13.05 0.63
N TYR A 255 8.24 -13.18 -0.24
CA TYR A 255 9.51 -12.46 -0.19
C TYR A 255 9.50 -11.27 -1.15
N PRO A 256 9.50 -10.01 -0.64
CA PRO A 256 9.59 -8.85 -1.50
C PRO A 256 10.88 -8.88 -2.32
N ASP A 257 10.77 -8.64 -3.62
CA ASP A 257 11.93 -8.42 -4.47
C ASP A 257 12.49 -7.02 -4.25
N LEU A 258 11.59 -6.05 -4.03
CA LEU A 258 11.91 -4.64 -3.84
C LEU A 258 11.14 -4.06 -2.64
N LEU A 259 11.86 -3.44 -1.71
CA LEU A 259 11.30 -2.59 -0.67
C LEU A 259 11.55 -1.12 -1.04
N ILE A 260 10.47 -0.34 -1.11
CA ILE A 260 10.51 1.10 -1.29
C ILE A 260 10.16 1.78 0.03
N ARG A 261 10.95 2.77 0.42
CA ARG A 261 10.60 3.66 1.53
C ARG A 261 10.73 5.12 1.12
N THR A 262 9.65 5.87 1.33
CA THR A 262 9.57 7.30 1.06
C THR A 262 10.15 8.12 2.21
N SER A 263 10.20 9.44 2.02
CA SER A 263 10.54 10.47 3.02
C SER A 263 11.99 10.56 3.52
N GLY A 264 12.91 9.88 2.84
CA GLY A 264 14.35 10.00 3.10
C GLY A 264 14.89 9.21 4.29
N GLU A 265 14.08 8.36 4.90
CA GLU A 265 14.46 7.60 6.09
C GLU A 265 15.08 6.24 5.72
N PHE A 266 16.30 5.95 6.20
CA PHE A 266 17.05 4.74 5.87
C PHE A 266 16.91 3.65 6.93
N ARG A 267 15.71 3.07 7.07
CA ARG A 267 15.45 1.92 7.97
C ARG A 267 14.22 1.13 7.51
N VAL A 268 14.09 -0.11 7.98
CA VAL A 268 12.91 -0.95 7.70
C VAL A 268 11.80 -0.81 8.74
N SER A 269 12.09 -0.22 9.91
CA SER A 269 11.09 0.04 10.96
C SER A 269 10.28 -1.20 11.38
N ASN A 270 10.96 -2.35 11.57
CA ASN A 270 10.33 -3.60 12.00
C ASN A 270 9.25 -4.13 11.02
N PHE A 271 9.35 -3.76 9.74
CA PHE A 271 8.50 -4.26 8.67
C PHE A 271 9.15 -5.49 8.02
N LEU A 272 8.37 -6.56 7.82
CA LEU A 272 8.73 -7.78 7.08
C LEU A 272 10.14 -8.35 7.39
N LEU A 273 10.54 -8.38 8.67
CA LEU A 273 11.94 -8.65 9.05
C LEU A 273 12.49 -9.99 8.51
N TRP A 274 11.67 -11.03 8.51
CA TRP A 274 12.06 -12.34 7.95
C TRP A 274 12.12 -12.27 6.43
N GLN A 275 11.09 -11.70 5.81
CA GLN A 275 10.89 -11.69 4.37
C GLN A 275 11.87 -10.75 3.65
N LEU A 276 12.46 -9.77 4.35
CA LEU A 276 13.39 -8.80 3.76
C LEU A 276 14.83 -9.31 3.61
N ALA A 277 15.15 -10.54 3.97
CA ALA A 277 16.52 -11.06 4.06
C ALA A 277 17.37 -10.87 2.77
N TYR A 278 16.74 -10.95 1.59
CA TYR A 278 17.40 -10.77 0.28
C TYR A 278 16.72 -9.72 -0.61
N THR A 279 15.91 -8.86 -0.01
CA THR A 279 15.16 -7.82 -0.71
C THR A 279 16.08 -6.65 -1.10
N GLU A 280 15.90 -6.13 -2.31
CA GLU A 280 16.58 -4.91 -2.72
C GLU A 280 15.88 -3.68 -2.11
N PHE A 281 16.66 -2.74 -1.56
CA PHE A 281 16.11 -1.55 -0.94
C PHE A 281 16.26 -0.32 -1.84
N PHE A 282 15.19 0.46 -1.93
CA PHE A 282 15.15 1.76 -2.58
C PHE A 282 14.57 2.81 -1.60
N PHE A 283 15.37 3.82 -1.29
CA PHE A 283 14.99 4.91 -0.39
C PHE A 283 14.91 6.20 -1.18
N VAL A 284 13.77 6.89 -1.10
CA VAL A 284 13.53 8.13 -1.83
C VAL A 284 13.16 9.26 -0.88
N GLN A 285 13.58 10.50 -1.22
CA GLN A 285 13.31 11.68 -0.39
C GLN A 285 11.86 12.16 -0.49
N THR A 286 11.20 11.90 -1.62
CA THR A 286 9.79 12.24 -1.88
C THR A 286 8.89 11.75 -0.74
N LEU A 287 8.01 12.62 -0.25
CA LEU A 287 7.04 12.27 0.78
C LEU A 287 5.90 11.45 0.16
N TRP A 288 5.34 10.50 0.91
CA TRP A 288 4.34 9.56 0.36
C TRP A 288 3.19 10.20 -0.45
N PRO A 289 2.56 11.31 -0.02
CA PRO A 289 1.48 11.90 -0.81
C PRO A 289 1.93 12.53 -2.15
N ASP A 290 3.23 12.83 -2.29
CA ASP A 290 3.82 13.32 -3.55
C ASP A 290 4.49 12.20 -4.37
N PHE A 291 4.54 10.95 -3.85
CA PHE A 291 5.15 9.81 -4.55
C PHE A 291 4.29 9.40 -5.76
N GLY A 292 4.90 9.46 -6.95
CA GLY A 292 4.21 9.29 -8.23
C GLY A 292 4.77 8.20 -9.13
N ILE A 293 4.33 8.22 -10.39
CA ILE A 293 4.77 7.28 -11.43
C ILE A 293 6.27 7.45 -11.74
N GLU A 294 6.80 8.67 -11.66
CA GLU A 294 8.20 8.99 -11.90
C GLU A 294 9.09 8.35 -10.82
N ASP A 295 8.78 8.56 -9.54
CA ASP A 295 9.54 7.96 -8.44
C ASP A 295 9.47 6.42 -8.49
N PHE A 296 8.30 5.87 -8.83
CA PHE A 296 8.14 4.42 -8.93
C PHE A 296 8.92 3.85 -10.13
N THR A 297 8.96 4.58 -11.26
CA THR A 297 9.77 4.22 -12.43
C THR A 297 11.26 4.24 -12.08
N GLU A 298 11.72 5.22 -11.29
CA GLU A 298 13.10 5.28 -10.82
C GLU A 298 13.43 4.08 -9.92
N ALA A 299 12.54 3.74 -8.97
CA ALA A 299 12.71 2.60 -8.08
C ALA A 299 12.84 1.28 -8.86
N LEU A 300 11.98 1.08 -9.86
CA LEU A 300 12.02 -0.10 -10.72
C LEU A 300 13.24 -0.11 -11.64
N THR A 301 13.66 1.05 -12.15
CA THR A 301 14.88 1.17 -12.95
C THR A 301 16.09 0.76 -12.12
N SER A 302 16.20 1.27 -10.88
CA SER A 302 17.24 0.87 -9.93
C SER A 302 17.22 -0.64 -9.70
N PHE A 303 16.04 -1.22 -9.49
CA PHE A 303 15.88 -2.66 -9.30
C PHE A 303 16.36 -3.48 -10.51
N GLN A 304 15.93 -3.13 -11.73
CA GLN A 304 16.28 -3.88 -12.96
C GLN A 304 17.75 -3.79 -13.35
N GLN A 305 18.49 -2.80 -12.84
CA GLN A 305 19.93 -2.67 -13.06
C GLN A 305 20.76 -3.52 -12.10
N ARG A 306 20.19 -4.01 -11.00
CA ARG A 306 20.93 -4.81 -10.01
C ARG A 306 21.11 -6.26 -10.50
N GLN A 307 22.30 -6.79 -10.26
CA GLN A 307 22.57 -8.21 -10.44
C GLN A 307 22.33 -8.93 -9.12
N ARG A 308 21.17 -9.59 -8.97
CA ARG A 308 20.85 -10.38 -7.78
C ARG A 308 21.74 -11.63 -7.75
N ARG A 309 22.51 -11.79 -6.66
CA ARG A 309 23.52 -12.85 -6.54
C ARG A 309 23.20 -13.92 -5.51
N TYR A 310 22.28 -13.70 -4.56
CA TYR A 310 21.87 -14.66 -3.52
C TYR A 310 23.04 -15.48 -2.92
N GLY A 311 24.18 -14.83 -2.64
CA GLY A 311 25.39 -15.50 -2.13
C GLY A 311 26.26 -16.23 -3.17
N GLY A 312 25.83 -16.39 -4.41
CA GLY A 312 26.61 -16.95 -5.52
C GLY A 312 27.62 -15.98 -6.14
N ARG A 313 28.80 -16.49 -6.51
CA ARG A 313 29.78 -15.78 -7.35
C ARG A 313 29.62 -16.24 -8.81
N LYS A 314 29.75 -15.32 -9.78
CA LYS A 314 29.92 -15.73 -11.18
C LYS A 314 31.29 -16.42 -11.32
N PRO A 315 31.41 -17.48 -12.16
CA PRO A 315 32.69 -18.10 -12.48
C PRO A 315 33.67 -17.10 -13.09
#